data_AF-A0A0H5AYK0-F1
#
_entry.id   AF-A0A0H5AYK0-F1
#
_cell.length_a   1.000
_cell.length_b   1.000
_cell.length_c   1.000
_cell.angle_alpha   90.00
_cell.angle_beta   90.00
_cell.angle_gamma   90.00
#
_symmetry.space_group_name_H-M   'P 1'
#
loop_
_entity.id
_entity.type
_entity.pdbx_description
1 polymer ?
#
loop_
_entity_poly.entity_id
_entity_poly.type
_entity_poly.pdbx_seq_one_letter_code
_entity_poly.pdbx_strand_id
1 'polypeptide(L)'
;MGIAKDVITSIEDYQSMLASNRIVFLLFVMPDCPPCAKAVKLFEPIADTYDSIIKSMVLETAKTPRLPVEINSTPTLVTYVEGKVMEVIKGFGSWETQEQTLTEIFRRYARQRAPGEPA
;
A
#
# COMPACT_ATOMS: atom_id res chain seq x y z
N MET A 1 3.10 3.87 -17.98
CA MET A 1 3.47 4.68 -16.80
C MET A 1 3.09 3.82 -15.62
N GLY A 2 4.09 3.24 -14.96
CA GLY A 2 3.87 2.20 -13.96
C GLY A 2 4.22 2.75 -12.59
N ILE A 3 3.51 2.27 -11.57
CA ILE A 3 3.79 2.42 -10.15
C ILE A 3 5.29 2.64 -9.96
N ALA A 4 5.67 3.85 -9.54
CA ALA A 4 7.07 4.21 -9.40
C ALA A 4 7.75 3.12 -8.58
N LYS A 5 8.68 2.39 -9.21
CA LYS A 5 9.68 1.55 -8.54
C LYS A 5 10.66 2.47 -7.81
N ASP A 6 10.16 3.37 -6.97
CA ASP A 6 10.97 3.99 -5.93
C ASP A 6 11.36 2.83 -5.02
N VAL A 7 12.57 2.33 -5.20
CA VAL A 7 13.08 1.30 -4.30
C VAL A 7 13.37 2.04 -3.01
N ILE A 8 12.67 1.70 -1.94
CA ILE A 8 13.04 2.16 -0.61
C ILE A 8 14.36 1.46 -0.26
N THR A 9 15.48 2.17 -0.43
CA THR A 9 16.82 1.60 -0.23
C THR A 9 17.33 1.79 1.20
N SER A 10 16.80 2.79 1.91
CA SER A 10 17.18 3.13 3.28
C SER A 10 15.97 3.48 4.16
N ILE A 11 16.18 3.45 5.48
CA ILE A 11 15.16 3.92 6.45
C ILE A 11 14.87 5.42 6.25
N GLU A 12 15.88 6.20 5.85
CA GLU A 12 15.72 7.62 5.53
C GLU A 12 14.79 7.82 4.33
N ASP A 13 14.97 7.07 3.22
CA ASP A 13 14.06 7.11 2.07
C ASP A 13 12.62 6.81 2.48
N TYR A 14 12.43 5.79 3.33
CA TYR A 14 11.13 5.41 3.85
C TYR A 14 10.49 6.55 4.65
N GLN A 15 11.23 7.17 5.57
CA GLN A 15 10.74 8.30 6.38
C GLN A 15 10.44 9.53 5.53
N SER A 16 11.33 9.87 4.60
CA SER A 16 11.13 10.99 3.66
C SER A 16 9.89 10.78 2.79
N MET A 17 9.70 9.58 2.25
CA MET A 17 8.50 9.24 1.47
C MET A 17 7.23 9.39 2.31
N LEU A 18 7.23 8.92 3.56
CA LEU A 18 6.08 9.09 4.48
C LEU A 18 5.83 10.56 4.85
N ALA A 19 6.88 11.38 4.95
CA ALA A 19 6.77 12.79 5.28
C ALA A 19 6.29 13.64 4.09
N SER A 20 6.71 13.31 2.87
CA SER A 20 6.34 14.05 1.65
C SER A 20 4.94 13.73 1.12
N ASN A 21 4.31 12.66 1.59
CA ASN A 21 3.03 12.19 1.09
C ASN A 21 2.00 12.07 2.22
N ARG A 22 0.84 12.72 2.04
CA ARG A 22 -0.22 12.70 3.06
C ARG A 22 -0.81 11.31 3.27
N ILE A 23 -1.02 10.54 2.21
CA ILE A 23 -1.56 9.18 2.27
C ILE A 23 -0.61 8.26 1.50
N VAL A 24 -0.14 7.20 2.15
CA VAL A 24 0.78 6.23 1.56
C VAL A 24 0.31 4.81 1.77
N PHE A 25 0.25 4.02 0.71
CA PHE A 25 -0.11 2.60 0.75
C PHE A 25 1.10 1.76 0.36
N LEU A 26 1.52 0.86 1.26
CA LEU A 26 2.64 -0.04 1.04
C LEU A 26 2.17 -1.48 1.02
N LEU A 27 2.26 -2.13 -0.15
CA LEU A 27 1.97 -3.54 -0.31
C LEU A 27 3.26 -4.36 -0.12
N PHE A 28 3.37 -5.04 1.01
CA PHE A 28 4.48 -5.93 1.31
C PHE A 28 4.25 -7.32 0.72
N VAL A 29 5.22 -7.77 -0.06
CA VAL A 29 5.23 -9.07 -0.72
C VAL A 29 6.55 -9.81 -0.48
N MET A 30 6.56 -11.10 -0.79
CA MET A 30 7.75 -11.95 -0.74
C MET A 30 7.94 -12.60 -2.12
N PRO A 31 9.19 -12.85 -2.56
CA PRO A 31 9.44 -13.67 -3.74
C PRO A 31 8.79 -15.05 -3.60
N ASP A 32 8.46 -15.67 -4.74
CA ASP A 32 7.85 -17.00 -4.81
C ASP A 32 6.56 -17.18 -3.98
N CYS A 33 5.74 -16.12 -3.93
CA CYS A 33 4.47 -16.09 -3.21
C CYS A 33 3.30 -15.99 -4.20
N PRO A 34 2.61 -17.09 -4.54
CA PRO A 34 1.45 -17.07 -5.43
C PRO A 34 0.33 -16.09 -5.03
N PRO A 35 -0.07 -15.97 -3.74
CA PRO A 35 -1.09 -14.98 -3.36
C PRO A 35 -0.58 -13.54 -3.49
N CYS A 36 0.73 -13.32 -3.36
CA CYS A 36 1.34 -12.01 -3.56
C CYS A 36 1.30 -11.60 -5.02
N ALA A 37 1.62 -12.50 -5.96
CA ALA A 37 1.57 -12.21 -7.39
C ALA A 37 0.17 -11.76 -7.83
N LYS A 38 -0.87 -12.44 -7.32
CA LYS A 38 -2.26 -12.03 -7.56
C LYS A 38 -2.58 -10.67 -6.92
N ALA A 39 -2.15 -10.45 -5.68
CA ALA A 39 -2.37 -9.17 -5.01
C ALA A 39 -1.74 -8.00 -5.76
N VAL A 40 -0.50 -8.14 -6.24
CA VAL A 40 0.19 -7.11 -7.04
C VAL A 40 -0.59 -6.82 -8.33
N LYS A 41 -1.00 -7.87 -9.06
CA LYS A 41 -1.76 -7.73 -10.32
C LYS A 41 -3.07 -6.94 -10.16
N LEU A 42 -3.70 -7.03 -8.99
CA LEU A 42 -4.91 -6.26 -8.66
C LEU A 42 -4.59 -4.89 -8.09
N PHE A 43 -3.56 -4.79 -7.26
CA PHE A 43 -3.16 -3.56 -6.58
C PHE A 43 -2.65 -2.50 -7.55
N GLU A 44 -1.77 -2.86 -8.48
CA GLU A 44 -1.15 -1.90 -9.41
C GLU A 44 -2.16 -1.07 -10.24
N PRO A 45 -3.14 -1.66 -10.95
CA PRO A 45 -4.10 -0.85 -11.71
C PRO A 45 -5.02 0.00 -10.82
N ILE A 46 -5.37 -0.48 -9.62
CA ILE A 46 -6.16 0.31 -8.66
C ILE A 46 -5.31 1.49 -8.17
N ALA A 47 -4.07 1.24 -7.76
CA ALA A 47 -3.14 2.25 -7.30
C ALA A 47 -2.91 3.37 -8.33
N ASP A 48 -2.76 3.02 -9.61
CA ASP A 48 -2.62 3.98 -10.71
C ASP A 48 -3.83 4.92 -10.81
N THR A 49 -5.04 4.38 -10.60
CA THR A 49 -6.29 5.17 -10.58
C THR A 49 -6.31 6.24 -9.47
N TYR A 50 -5.59 6.00 -8.37
CA TYR A 50 -5.55 6.90 -7.21
C TYR A 50 -4.21 7.62 -7.01
N ASP A 51 -3.27 7.57 -7.96
CA ASP A 51 -1.89 8.08 -7.79
C ASP A 51 -1.82 9.58 -7.44
N SER A 52 -2.79 10.38 -7.93
CA SER A 52 -2.92 11.80 -7.57
C SER A 52 -3.29 12.04 -6.10
N ILE A 53 -3.86 11.04 -5.43
CA ILE A 53 -4.40 11.12 -4.07
C ILE A 53 -3.53 10.35 -3.08
N ILE A 54 -3.12 9.13 -3.45
CA ILE A 54 -2.49 8.13 -2.59
C ILE A 54 -1.21 7.66 -3.26
N LYS A 55 -0.06 7.92 -2.61
CA LYS A 55 1.22 7.35 -3.04
C LYS A 55 1.21 5.86 -2.74
N SER A 56 1.35 5.03 -3.76
CA SER A 56 1.21 3.58 -3.63
C SER A 56 2.48 2.88 -4.09
N MET A 57 2.95 1.89 -3.33
CA MET A 57 4.19 1.19 -3.61
C MET A 57 4.10 -0.29 -3.25
N VAL A 58 4.80 -1.12 -4.01
CA VAL A 58 4.95 -2.56 -3.75
C VAL A 58 6.38 -2.80 -3.26
N LEU A 59 6.51 -3.38 -2.07
CA LEU A 59 7.80 -3.62 -1.43
C LEU A 59 8.05 -5.12 -1.28
N GLU A 60 9.13 -5.60 -1.86
CA GLU A 60 9.63 -6.95 -1.62
C GLU A 60 10.37 -6.99 -0.29
N THR A 61 9.81 -7.70 0.69
CA THR A 61 10.38 -7.86 2.04
C THR A 61 11.82 -8.38 2.05
N ALA A 62 12.19 -9.22 1.08
CA ALA A 62 13.55 -9.75 0.94
C ALA A 62 14.58 -8.72 0.43
N LYS A 63 14.14 -7.67 -0.27
CA LYS A 63 15.00 -6.63 -0.86
C LYS A 63 14.91 -5.29 -0.14
N THR A 64 13.92 -5.14 0.73
CA THR A 64 13.70 -3.91 1.50
C THR A 64 14.50 -3.99 2.80
N PRO A 65 15.21 -2.91 3.21
CA PRO A 65 15.86 -2.87 4.52
C PRO A 65 14.84 -3.09 5.63
N ARG A 66 15.29 -3.50 6.82
CA ARG A 66 14.40 -3.68 7.99
C ARG A 66 13.71 -2.36 8.32
N LEU A 67 12.44 -2.26 7.95
CA LEU A 67 11.57 -1.12 8.26
C LEU A 67 11.05 -1.25 9.70
N PRO A 68 10.64 -0.12 10.32
CA PRO A 68 10.08 -0.14 11.68
C PRO A 68 8.72 -0.83 11.79
N VAL A 69 8.06 -1.14 10.67
CA VAL A 69 6.78 -1.88 10.67
C VAL A 69 7.03 -3.39 10.64
N GLU A 70 6.46 -4.13 11.59
CA GLU A 70 6.59 -5.58 11.65
C GLU A 70 5.65 -6.27 10.66
N ILE A 71 6.23 -6.89 9.62
CA ILE A 71 5.50 -7.66 8.62
C ILE A 71 5.67 -9.16 8.90
N ASN A 72 4.64 -9.75 9.50
CA ASN A 72 4.65 -11.17 9.89
C ASN A 72 3.96 -12.09 8.86
N SER A 73 3.39 -11.55 7.78
CA SER A 73 2.68 -12.31 6.75
C SER A 73 2.69 -11.56 5.43
N THR A 74 2.60 -12.28 4.31
CA THR A 74 2.49 -11.68 2.97
C THR A 74 1.38 -12.36 2.16
N PRO A 75 0.63 -11.62 1.33
CA PRO A 75 0.73 -10.18 1.14
C PRO A 75 0.12 -9.39 2.31
N THR A 76 0.73 -8.26 2.67
CA THR A 76 0.22 -7.34 3.70
C THR A 76 0.19 -5.93 3.16
N LEU A 77 -0.95 -5.25 3.24
CA LEU A 77 -1.07 -3.84 2.93
C LEU A 77 -0.97 -3.03 4.22
N VAL A 78 -0.06 -2.06 4.26
CA VAL A 78 0.01 -1.08 5.33
C VAL A 78 -0.40 0.28 4.79
N THR A 79 -1.38 0.90 5.43
CA THR A 79 -1.84 2.25 5.08
C THR A 79 -1.27 3.25 6.07
N TYR A 80 -0.81 4.39 5.54
CA TYR A 80 -0.31 5.51 6.32
C TYR A 80 -1.12 6.75 5.99
N VAL A 81 -1.41 7.55 7.01
CA VAL A 81 -1.95 8.90 6.89
C VAL A 81 -1.11 9.82 7.75
N GLU A 82 -0.58 10.88 7.15
CA GLU A 82 0.32 11.86 7.78
C GLU A 82 1.50 11.17 8.49
N GLY A 83 2.11 10.18 7.81
CA GLY A 83 3.23 9.39 8.30
C GLY A 83 2.92 8.38 9.41
N LYS A 84 1.66 8.28 9.86
CA LYS A 84 1.24 7.33 10.90
C LYS A 84 0.57 6.11 10.29
N VAL A 85 0.89 4.93 10.80
CA VAL A 85 0.20 3.68 10.44
C VAL A 85 -1.26 3.79 10.85
N MET A 86 -2.16 3.62 9.89
CA MET A 86 -3.60 3.61 10.12
C MET A 86 -4.12 2.18 10.20
N GLU A 87 -3.79 1.34 9.22
CA GLU A 87 -4.20 -0.06 9.19
C GLU A 87 -3.08 -0.96 8.66
N VAL A 88 -3.03 -2.18 9.20
CA VAL A 88 -2.19 -3.28 8.72
C VAL A 88 -3.11 -4.43 8.33
N ILE A 89 -3.31 -4.60 7.03
CA ILE A 89 -4.27 -5.52 6.45
C ILE A 89 -3.51 -6.74 5.92
N LYS A 90 -3.67 -7.88 6.59
CA LYS A 90 -3.00 -9.14 6.25
C LYS A 90 -3.89 -9.95 5.31
N GLY A 91 -3.44 -10.15 4.08
CA GLY A 91 -4.26 -10.74 3.03
C GLY A 91 -5.47 -9.87 2.68
N PHE A 92 -6.23 -10.29 1.67
CA PHE A 92 -7.32 -9.48 1.10
C PHE A 92 -8.62 -10.27 1.00
N GLY A 93 -8.82 -11.22 1.93
CA GLY A 93 -9.96 -12.13 1.91
C GLY A 93 -9.90 -13.16 0.78
N SER A 94 -11.08 -13.64 0.38
CA SER A 94 -11.23 -14.65 -0.67
C SER A 94 -10.80 -14.13 -2.04
N TRP A 95 -10.37 -15.04 -2.88
CA TRP A 95 -9.86 -14.75 -4.22
C TRP A 95 -10.86 -14.03 -5.13
N GLU A 96 -12.16 -14.22 -4.90
CA GLU A 96 -13.25 -13.62 -5.67
C GLU A 96 -13.55 -12.18 -5.25
N THR A 97 -13.32 -11.83 -3.97
CA THR A 97 -13.66 -10.52 -3.40
C THR A 97 -12.43 -9.62 -3.19
N GLN A 98 -11.24 -10.13 -3.49
CA GLN A 98 -9.98 -9.45 -3.26
C GLN A 98 -9.85 -8.11 -4.00
N GLU A 99 -10.30 -8.04 -5.26
CA GLU A 99 -10.29 -6.78 -6.04
C GLU A 99 -11.23 -5.74 -5.43
N GLN A 100 -12.45 -6.14 -5.08
CA GLN A 100 -13.44 -5.27 -4.44
C GLN A 100 -12.92 -4.77 -3.09
N THR A 101 -12.31 -5.65 -2.30
CA THR A 101 -11.70 -5.31 -1.01
C THR A 101 -10.62 -4.24 -1.18
N LEU A 102 -9.69 -4.44 -2.11
CA LEU A 102 -8.65 -3.45 -2.42
C LEU A 102 -9.26 -2.11 -2.87
N THR A 103 -10.22 -2.17 -3.80
CA THR A 103 -10.87 -0.97 -4.36
C THR A 103 -11.56 -0.15 -3.27
N GLU A 104 -12.30 -0.80 -2.37
CA GLU A 104 -13.00 -0.12 -1.27
C GLU A 104 -12.02 0.48 -0.26
N ILE A 105 -10.88 -0.16 0.01
CA ILE A 105 -9.83 0.43 0.84
C ILE A 105 -9.32 1.73 0.20
N PHE A 106 -8.92 1.70 -1.07
CA PHE A 106 -8.47 2.91 -1.79
C PHE A 106 -9.52 4.00 -1.79
N ARG A 107 -10.77 3.66 -2.14
CA ARG A 107 -11.90 4.58 -2.18
C ARG A 107 -12.16 5.23 -0.81
N ARG A 108 -12.11 4.45 0.28
CA ARG A 108 -12.31 4.95 1.65
C ARG A 108 -11.30 6.03 2.01
N TYR A 109 -10.01 5.80 1.74
CA TYR A 109 -8.96 6.77 2.05
C TYR A 109 -8.97 7.97 1.11
N ALA A 110 -9.30 7.76 -0.17
CA ALA A 110 -9.46 8.87 -1.12
C ALA A 110 -10.60 9.81 -0.72
N ARG A 111 -11.71 9.27 -0.20
CA ARG A 111 -12.83 10.07 0.33
C ARG A 111 -12.49 10.86 1.58
N GLN A 112 -11.66 10.32 2.46
CA GLN A 112 -11.21 11.05 3.66
C GLN A 112 -10.32 12.27 3.32
N ARG A 113 -9.82 12.38 2.07
CA ARG A 113 -9.13 13.59 1.56
C ARG A 113 -10.10 14.65 1.06
N ALA A 114 -11.37 14.33 0.77
CA ALA A 114 -12.36 15.34 0.44
C ALA A 114 -12.67 16.16 1.71
N PRO A 115 -12.35 17.46 1.74
CA PRO A 115 -12.78 18.29 2.86
C PRO A 115 -14.30 18.45 2.75
N GLY A 116 -15.04 17.79 3.64
CA GLY A 116 -16.43 18.16 3.94
C GLY A 116 -17.53 17.22 3.45
N GLU A 117 -17.49 15.93 3.81
CA GLU A 117 -18.74 15.15 3.88
C GLU A 117 -19.11 14.97 5.36
N PRO A 118 -20.09 15.74 5.89
CA PRO A 118 -20.57 15.56 7.25
C PRO A 118 -21.32 14.23 7.39
N ALA A 119 -21.24 13.67 8.61
CA ALA A 119 -21.95 12.48 9.06
C ALA A 119 -23.48 12.60 8.90
#